data_AF-A0A1V9E825-F1
#
_entry.id   AF-A0A1V9E825-F1
#
_cell.length_a   1.000
_cell.length_b   1.000
_cell.length_c   1.000
_cell.angle_alpha   90.00
_cell.angle_beta   90.00
_cell.angle_gamma   90.00
#
_symmetry.space_group_name_H-M   'P 1'
#
loop_
_entity.id
_entity.type
_entity.pdbx_description
1 polymer ?
#
loop_
_entity_poly.entity_id
_entity_poly.type
_entity_poly.pdbx_seq_one_letter_code
_entity_poly.pdbx_strand_id
1 'polypeptide(L)' 'MPNSAQDVQALTEAQQGMGRNLNLTLKDPRYLGWEKWHHSVGPKGGKSVVHYVRNPITGYTTDFKFK' A
#
# COMPACT_ATOMS: atom_id res chain seq x y z
N MET A 1 9.09 -5.48 8.61
CA MET A 1 8.06 -6.46 9.01
C MET A 1 7.08 -5.76 9.94
N PRO A 2 5.79 -6.14 9.98
CA PRO A 2 4.82 -5.54 10.89
C PRO A 2 5.28 -5.77 12.34
N ASN A 3 5.27 -4.71 13.16
CA ASN A 3 5.76 -4.76 14.54
C ASN A 3 4.63 -4.65 15.57
N SER A 4 3.40 -4.45 15.10
CA SER A 4 2.20 -4.28 15.93
C SER A 4 0.97 -4.92 15.30
N ALA A 5 -0.08 -5.16 16.10
CA ALA A 5 -1.37 -5.63 15.58
C ALA A 5 -1.97 -4.69 14.53
N GLN A 6 -1.73 -3.38 14.69
CA GLN A 6 -2.16 -2.36 13.74
C GLN A 6 -1.38 -2.43 12.41
N ASP A 7 -0.09 -2.76 12.45
CA ASP A 7 0.70 -3.01 11.24
C ASP A 7 0.23 -4.27 10.51
N VAL A 8 -0.09 -5.33 11.25
CA VAL A 8 -0.66 -6.55 10.70
C VAL A 8 -1.97 -6.22 9.99
N GLN A 9 -2.87 -5.48 10.64
CA GLN A 9 -4.13 -5.05 10.04
C GLN A 9 -3.91 -4.20 8.78
N ALA A 10 -3.04 -3.18 8.84
CA ALA A 10 -2.75 -2.32 7.70
C ALA A 10 -2.18 -3.11 6.51
N LEU A 11 -1.33 -4.10 6.76
CA LEU A 11 -0.78 -4.96 5.71
C LEU A 11 -1.85 -5.89 5.13
N THR A 12 -2.67 -6.54 5.97
CA THR A 12 -3.74 -7.43 5.52
C THR A 12 -4.76 -6.69 4.65
N GLU A 13 -5.20 -5.51 5.07
CA GLU A 13 -6.15 -4.71 4.30
C GLU A 13 -5.52 -4.20 2.98
N ALA A 14 -4.25 -3.81 2.99
CA ALA A 14 -3.52 -3.43 1.78
C ALA A 14 -3.37 -4.61 0.79
N GLN A 15 -3.13 -5.82 1.29
CA GLN A 15 -3.08 -7.04 0.46
C GLN A 15 -4.43 -7.35 -0.20
N GLN A 16 -5.54 -7.00 0.45
CA GLN A 16 -6.90 -7.07 -0.11
C GLN A 16 -7.21 -5.91 -1.09
N GLY A 17 -6.27 -4.98 -1.30
CA GLY A 17 -6.41 -3.86 -2.21
C GLY A 17 -7.09 -2.62 -1.62
N MET A 18 -7.28 -2.56 -0.30
CA MET A 18 -7.82 -1.38 0.38
C MET A 18 -6.82 -0.23 0.39
N GLY A 19 -7.35 0.99 0.32
CA GLY A 19 -6.57 2.22 0.41
C GLY A 19 -6.99 3.23 -0.63
N ARG A 20 -6.07 4.15 -0.95
CA ARG A 20 -6.25 5.16 -1.99
C ARG A 20 -5.08 5.17 -2.96
N ASN A 21 -5.38 5.34 -4.24
CA ASN A 21 -4.39 5.64 -5.26
C ASN A 21 -3.80 7.04 -4.98
N LEU A 22 -2.48 7.16 -5.05
CA LEU A 22 -1.76 8.43 -4.90
C LEU A 22 -1.66 9.21 -6.21
N ASN A 23 -2.09 8.65 -7.34
CA ASN A 23 -2.02 9.22 -8.69
C ASN A 23 -0.61 9.72 -9.04
N LEU A 24 0.40 8.91 -8.69
CA LEU A 24 1.80 9.20 -8.95
C LEU A 24 2.33 8.33 -10.09
N THR A 25 3.11 8.94 -10.99
CA THR A 25 3.88 8.19 -11.98
C THR A 25 5.03 7.44 -11.29
N LEU A 26 5.03 6.12 -11.41
CA LEU A 26 6.13 5.29 -10.96
C LEU A 26 7.31 5.40 -11.92
N LYS A 27 8.50 5.66 -11.37
CA LYS A 27 9.75 5.78 -12.14
C LYS A 27 10.47 4.44 -12.31
N ASP A 28 10.08 3.42 -11.55
CA ASP A 28 10.68 2.09 -11.62
C ASP A 28 10.19 1.37 -12.89
N PRO A 29 11.09 0.95 -13.81
CA PRO A 29 10.72 0.26 -15.03
C PRO A 29 9.85 -0.99 -14.82
N ARG A 30 9.99 -1.66 -13.66
CA ARG A 30 9.23 -2.87 -13.33
C ARG A 30 7.74 -2.62 -13.12
N TYR A 31 7.38 -1.38 -12.80
CA TYR A 31 6.02 -0.96 -12.45
C TYR A 31 5.50 0.12 -13.39
N LEU A 32 6.01 0.20 -14.63
CA LEU A 32 5.50 1.12 -15.64
C LEU A 32 4.01 0.83 -15.91
N GLY A 33 3.19 1.88 -15.82
CA GLY A 33 1.73 1.78 -15.95
C GLY A 33 1.00 1.24 -14.72
N TRP A 34 1.72 0.93 -13.63
CA TRP A 34 1.10 0.53 -12.37
C TRP A 34 0.82 1.73 -11.48
N GLU A 35 -0.02 1.50 -10.47
CA GLU A 35 -0.49 2.54 -9.57
C GLU A 35 0.21 2.45 -8.22
N LYS A 36 0.52 3.60 -7.63
CA LYS A 36 1.01 3.68 -6.26
C LYS A 36 -0.15 3.89 -5.29
N TRP A 37 -0.26 3.01 -4.31
CA TRP A 37 -1.33 3.03 -3.33
C TRP A 37 -0.83 3.28 -1.92
N HIS A 38 -1.72 3.83 -1.11
CA HIS A 38 -1.51 4.15 0.30
C HIS A 38 -2.70 3.64 1.10
N HIS A 39 -2.43 2.85 2.13
CA HIS A 39 -3.42 2.46 3.12
C HIS A 39 -2.96 2.84 4.52
N SER A 40 -3.90 3.22 5.39
CA SER A 40 -3.57 3.54 6.77
C SER A 40 -4.68 3.15 7.74
N VAL A 41 -4.28 2.62 8.89
CA VAL A 41 -5.17 2.20 9.97
C VAL A 41 -4.84 3.00 11.22
N GLY A 42 -5.85 3.40 11.98
CA GLY A 42 -5.73 4.05 13.29
C GLY A 42 -5.72 5.58 13.29
N PRO A 43 -5.60 6.21 14.48
CA PRO A 43 -5.80 7.64 14.67
C PRO A 43 -4.64 8.48 14.12
N LYS A 44 -4.92 9.75 13.84
CA LYS A 44 -3.90 10.72 13.41
C LYS A 44 -2.80 10.83 14.48
N GLY A 45 -1.55 10.62 14.08
CA GLY A 45 -0.37 10.65 14.97
C GLY A 45 0.11 9.29 15.48
N GLY A 46 -0.74 8.26 15.43
CA GLY A 46 -0.40 6.87 15.80
C GLY A 46 -0.84 5.85 14.75
N LYS A 47 -1.03 6.29 13.51
CA LYS A 47 -1.50 5.42 12.43
C LYS A 47 -0.37 4.57 11.86
N SER A 48 -0.66 3.31 11.57
CA SER A 48 0.18 2.49 10.72
C SER A 48 -0.12 2.83 9.26
N VAL A 49 0.91 2.95 8.44
CA VAL A 49 0.80 3.31 7.02
C VAL A 49 1.57 2.31 6.18
N VAL A 50 0.90 1.72 5.20
CA VAL A 50 1.51 0.85 4.20
C VAL A 50 1.34 1.48 2.83
N HIS A 51 2.45 1.60 2.10
CA HIS A 51 2.46 1.88 0.68
C HIS A 51 2.67 0.59 -0.09
N TYR A 52 2.03 0.46 -1.25
CA TYR A 52 2.18 -0.69 -2.13
C TYR A 52 1.95 -0.28 -3.59
N VAL A 53 2.26 -1.16 -4.52
CA VAL A 53 1.93 -0.99 -5.94
C VAL A 53 0.82 -1.95 -6.35
N ARG A 54 -0.05 -1.48 -7.24
CA ARG A 54 -1.17 -2.26 -7.79
C ARG A 54 -1.11 -2.25 -9.31
N ASN A 55 -1.24 -3.42 -9.91
CA ASN A 55 -1.48 -3.52 -11.34
C ASN A 55 -2.96 -3.19 -11.61
N PRO A 56 -3.28 -2.11 -12.36
CA PRO A 56 -4.67 -1.72 -12.60
C PRO A 56 -5.42 -2.71 -13.49
N ILE A 57 -4.73 -3.52 -14.28
CA ILE A 57 -5.33 -4.49 -15.20
C ILE A 57 -5.70 -5.78 -14.46
N THR A 58 -4.81 -6.30 -13.63
CA THR A 58 -4.99 -7.61 -12.97
C THR A 58 -5.47 -7.51 -11.52
N GLY A 59 -5.40 -6.31 -10.91
CA GLY A 59 -5.65 -6.12 -9.48
C GLY A 59 -4.54 -6.64 -8.56
N TYR A 60 -3.47 -7.22 -9.11
CA TYR A 60 -2.36 -7.76 -8.32
C TYR A 60 -1.65 -6.68 -7.52
N THR A 61 -1.36 -6.97 -6.24
CA THR A 61 -0.71 -6.05 -5.29
C THR A 61 0.63 -6.61 -4.81
N THR A 62 1.64 -5.73 -4.70
CA THR A 62 2.99 -6.11 -4.25
C THR A 62 3.80 -4.89 -3.74
N ASP A 63 5.07 -5.09 -3.40
CA ASP A 63 6.02 -4.06 -2.91
C ASP A 63 5.51 -3.30 -1.68
N PHE A 64 4.97 -4.02 -0.70
CA PHE A 64 4.45 -3.46 0.55
C PHE A 64 5.58 -2.88 1.42
N LYS A 65 5.48 -1.60 1.75
CA LYS A 65 6.45 -0.85 2.55
C LYS A 65 5.76 -0.03 3.62
N PHE A 66 6.16 -0.23 4.88
CA PHE A 66 5.72 0.60 6.00
C PHE A 66 6.42 1.97 5.96
N LYS A 67 5.70 3.00 6.42
CA LYS A 67 6.20 4.37 6.59
C LYS A 67 6.15 4.78 8.05
#